data_AF-A0A536FHW3-F1
#
_entry.id   AF-A0A536FHW3-F1
#
_cell.length_a   1.000
_cell.length_b   1.000
_cell.length_c   1.000
_cell.angle_alpha   90.00
_cell.angle_beta   90.00
_cell.angle_gamma   90.00
#
_symmetry.space_group_name_H-M   'P 1'
#
loop_
_entity.id
_entity.type
_entity.pdbx_description
1 polymer ?
#
loop_
_entity_poly.entity_id
_entity_poly.type
_entity_poly.pdbx_seq_one_letter_code
_entity_poly.pdbx_strand_id
1 'polypeptide(L)'
;MRNVVTAIVIVLACAAGVWLAAVDQRTDDTGIEAGLIFLIAAALSAVRPRAAVIIAIVVGLPIPIAESLRGASGIPGGVAALGFAGAGALIGAYVGIVLRRTMRPSAERG
;
A
#
# COMPACT_ATOMS: atom_id res chain seq x y z
N MET A 1 13.80 7.14 16.94
CA MET A 1 13.48 5.89 16.22
C MET A 1 12.18 5.95 15.39
N ARG A 2 11.06 6.49 15.90
CA ARG A 2 9.77 6.52 15.18
C ARG A 2 9.82 7.19 13.79
N ASN A 3 10.59 8.27 13.63
CA ASN A 3 10.75 8.97 12.35
C ASN A 3 11.61 8.18 11.34
N VAL A 4 12.58 7.39 11.82
CA VAL A 4 13.43 6.55 10.97
C VAL A 4 12.61 5.39 10.39
N VAL A 5 11.81 4.71 11.21
CA VAL A 5 10.89 3.64 10.75
C VAL A 5 9.90 4.19 9.72
N THR A 6 9.47 5.43 9.89
CA THR A 6 8.60 6.10 8.93
C THR A 6 9.26 6.26 7.56
N ALA A 7 10.47 6.81 7.56
CA ALA A 7 11.22 7.04 6.34
C ALA A 7 11.47 5.73 5.60
N ILE A 8 11.87 4.68 6.33
CA ILE A 8 12.08 3.34 5.77
C ILE A 8 10.79 2.79 5.13
N VAL A 9 9.65 2.88 5.83
CA VAL A 9 8.36 2.40 5.30
C VAL A 9 7.96 3.15 4.03
N ILE A 10 8.21 4.46 3.97
CA ILE A 10 7.91 5.27 2.78
C ILE A 10 8.84 4.89 1.63
N VAL A 11 10.14 4.72 1.89
CA VAL A 11 11.11 4.30 0.85
C VAL A 11 10.73 2.91 0.30
N LEU A 12 10.34 1.98 1.17
CA LEU A 12 9.87 0.66 0.75
C LEU A 12 8.55 0.74 -0.04
N ALA A 13 7.63 1.63 0.35
CA ALA A 13 6.40 1.88 -0.40
C ALA A 13 6.70 2.41 -1.81
N CYS A 14 7.63 3.36 -1.94
CA CYS A 14 8.05 3.88 -3.23
C CYS A 14 8.69 2.78 -4.09
N ALA A 15 9.63 2.02 -3.51
CA ALA A 15 10.30 0.94 -4.23
C ALA A 15 9.31 -0.15 -4.69
N ALA A 16 8.34 -0.50 -3.83
CA ALA A 16 7.32 -1.48 -4.16
C ALA A 16 6.36 -0.96 -5.25
N GLY A 17 5.92 0.30 -5.19
CA GLY A 17 5.08 0.91 -6.22
C GLY A 17 5.76 0.94 -7.60
N VAL A 18 7.05 1.29 -7.65
CA VAL A 18 7.84 1.28 -8.89
C VAL A 18 8.04 -0.14 -9.42
N TRP A 19 8.32 -1.10 -8.54
CA TRP A 19 8.48 -2.50 -8.92
C TRP A 19 7.17 -3.08 -9.46
N LEU A 20 6.04 -2.80 -8.82
CA LEU A 20 4.71 -3.23 -9.28
C LEU A 20 4.38 -2.68 -10.66
N ALA A 21 4.68 -1.41 -10.93
CA ALA A 21 4.51 -0.83 -12.27
C ALA A 21 5.39 -1.50 -13.34
N ALA A 22 6.54 -2.08 -12.97
CA ALA A 22 7.38 -2.86 -13.88
C ALA A 22 6.89 -4.31 -14.05
N VAL A 23 6.22 -4.88 -13.03
CA VAL A 23 5.60 -6.22 -13.10
C VAL A 23 4.35 -6.20 -13.98
N ASP A 24 3.53 -5.14 -13.87
CA ASP A 24 2.40 -4.82 -14.75
C ASP A 24 2.78 -4.81 -16.24
N GLN A 25 4.04 -4.46 -16.56
CA GLN A 25 4.52 -4.49 -17.94
C GLN A 25 4.87 -5.89 -18.46
N ARG A 26 5.08 -6.86 -17.57
CA ARG A 26 5.56 -8.20 -17.91
C ARG A 26 4.49 -9.28 -17.77
N THR A 27 3.42 -9.01 -17.03
CA THR A 27 2.43 -10.00 -16.64
C THR A 27 1.06 -9.52 -17.08
N ASP A 28 0.30 -10.34 -17.80
CA ASP A 28 -1.05 -10.02 -18.26
C ASP A 28 -2.12 -10.52 -17.26
N ASP A 29 -1.74 -10.63 -15.98
CA ASP A 29 -2.54 -11.22 -14.89
C ASP A 29 -2.99 -10.14 -13.89
N THR A 30 -3.96 -9.32 -14.28
CA THR A 30 -4.47 -8.18 -13.50
C THR A 30 -4.92 -8.57 -12.08
N GLY A 31 -5.42 -9.81 -11.91
CA GLY A 31 -5.88 -10.31 -10.62
C GLY A 31 -4.75 -10.55 -9.60
N ILE A 32 -3.60 -11.03 -10.06
CA ILE A 32 -2.43 -11.30 -9.21
C ILE A 32 -1.80 -9.97 -8.76
N GLU A 33 -1.74 -9.01 -9.68
CA GLU A 33 -1.18 -7.68 -9.42
C GLU A 33 -2.04 -6.89 -8.43
N ALA A 34 -3.36 -6.90 -8.62
CA ALA A 34 -4.31 -6.34 -7.66
C ALA A 34 -4.13 -6.94 -6.25
N GLY A 35 -3.93 -8.26 -6.16
CA GLY A 35 -3.64 -8.96 -4.92
C GLY A 35 -2.32 -8.51 -4.28
N LEU A 36 -1.25 -8.38 -5.06
CA LEU A 36 0.06 -7.94 -4.57
C LEU A 36 0.02 -6.49 -4.08
N ILE A 37 -0.61 -5.58 -4.85
CA ILE A 37 -0.82 -4.19 -4.47
C ILE A 37 -1.54 -4.11 -3.12
N PHE A 38 -2.63 -4.88 -2.97
CA PHE A 38 -3.40 -4.96 -1.74
C PHE A 38 -2.54 -5.43 -0.56
N LEU A 39 -1.83 -6.56 -0.72
CA LEU A 39 -1.04 -7.16 0.36
C LEU A 39 0.12 -6.27 0.79
N ILE A 40 0.82 -5.64 -0.16
CA ILE A 40 1.92 -4.71 0.12
C ILE A 40 1.40 -3.47 0.86
N ALA A 41 0.31 -2.87 0.37
CA ALA A 41 -0.30 -1.71 1.01
C ALA A 41 -0.80 -2.03 2.43
N ALA A 42 -1.37 -3.23 2.63
CA ALA A 42 -1.83 -3.71 3.92
C ALA A 42 -0.66 -3.94 4.90
N ALA A 43 0.39 -4.64 4.48
CA ALA A 43 1.56 -4.90 5.33
C ALA A 43 2.22 -3.60 5.79
N LEU A 44 2.48 -2.67 4.87
CA LEU A 44 3.11 -1.38 5.18
C LEU A 44 2.22 -0.51 6.08
N SER A 45 0.91 -0.49 5.84
CA SER A 45 -0.03 0.29 6.66
C SER A 45 -0.25 -0.31 8.05
N ALA A 46 -0.12 -1.63 8.21
CA ALA A 46 -0.11 -2.26 9.53
C ALA A 46 1.09 -1.81 10.38
N VAL A 47 2.27 -1.69 9.75
CA VAL A 47 3.49 -1.18 10.41
C VAL A 47 3.35 0.30 10.78
N ARG A 48 2.65 1.10 9.97
CA ARG A 48 2.43 2.52 10.29
C ARG A 48 1.02 3.01 9.91
N PRO A 49 0.01 2.77 10.77
CA PRO A 49 -1.39 3.08 10.45
C PRO A 49 -1.66 4.54 10.12
N ARG A 50 -0.90 5.46 10.73
CA ARG A 50 -1.02 6.90 10.52
C ARG A 50 -0.57 7.36 9.12
N ALA A 51 0.15 6.51 8.37
CA ALA A 51 0.62 6.83 7.03
C ALA A 51 -0.18 6.11 5.93
N ALA A 52 -1.28 5.44 6.28
CA ALA A 52 -2.04 4.60 5.35
C ALA A 52 -2.45 5.32 4.06
N VAL A 53 -2.90 6.57 4.17
CA VAL A 53 -3.28 7.37 3.00
C VAL A 53 -2.08 7.65 2.08
N ILE A 54 -0.93 7.99 2.66
CA ILE A 54 0.31 8.21 1.91
C ILE A 54 0.77 6.91 1.25
N ILE A 55 0.68 5.79 1.97
CA ILE A 55 1.06 4.46 1.46
C ILE A 55 0.15 4.06 0.30
N ALA A 56 -1.17 4.23 0.42
CA ALA A 56 -2.13 3.94 -0.66
C ALA A 56 -1.81 4.72 -1.94
N ILE A 57 -1.53 6.02 -1.80
CA ILE A 57 -1.16 6.87 -2.94
C ILE A 57 0.17 6.41 -3.53
N VAL A 58 1.22 6.28 -2.71
CA VAL A 58 2.57 5.96 -3.23
C VAL A 58 2.64 4.57 -3.87
N VAL A 59 1.89 3.58 -3.35
CA VAL A 59 1.85 2.22 -3.90
C VAL A 59 0.95 2.13 -5.12
N GLY A 60 -0.21 2.80 -5.12
CA GLY A 60 -1.22 2.67 -6.19
C GLY A 60 -1.08 3.66 -7.35
N LEU A 61 -0.49 4.84 -7.14
CA LEU A 61 -0.35 5.90 -8.15
C LEU A 61 0.64 5.60 -9.30
N PRO A 62 1.72 4.83 -9.11
CA PRO A 62 2.66 4.54 -10.20
C PRO A 62 2.02 3.83 -11.41
N ILE A 63 1.00 2.99 -11.20
CA ILE A 63 0.32 2.23 -12.26
C ILE A 63 -0.47 3.15 -13.22
N PRO A 64 -1.42 3.99 -12.76
CA PRO A 64 -2.10 4.94 -13.64
C PRO A 64 -1.14 5.96 -14.29
N ILE A 65 -0.04 6.34 -13.61
CA ILE A 65 1.00 7.17 -14.23
C ILE A 65 1.67 6.43 -15.39
N ALA A 66 2.07 5.17 -15.19
CA ALA A 66 2.70 4.38 -16.24
C ALA A 66 1.74 4.09 -17.40
N GLU A 67 0.44 3.94 -17.14
CA GLU A 67 -0.61 3.73 -18.16
C GLU A 67 -0.89 5.02 -18.97
N SER A 68 -0.99 6.16 -18.29
CA SER A 68 -1.19 7.47 -18.95
C SER A 68 -0.01 7.90 -19.83
N LEU A 69 1.24 7.60 -19.43
CA LEU A 69 2.43 7.85 -20.25
C LEU A 69 2.47 6.96 -21.52
N ARG A 70 1.79 5.82 -21.53
CA ARG A 70 1.70 4.90 -22.68
C ARG A 70 0.63 5.32 -23.69
N GLY A 71 -0.13 6.39 -23.43
CA GLY A 71 -1.21 6.84 -24.30
C GLY A 71 -2.42 5.89 -24.35
N ALA A 72 -2.55 5.01 -23.35
CA ALA A 72 -3.69 4.12 -23.23
C ALA A 72 -4.96 4.94 -22.92
N SER A 73 -5.86 5.07 -23.89
CA SER A 73 -7.15 5.73 -23.73
C SER A 73 -8.19 4.71 -23.23
N GLY A 74 -8.18 4.43 -21.93
CA GLY A 74 -9.15 3.56 -21.28
C GLY A 74 -8.91 3.49 -19.77
N ILE A 75 -9.97 3.40 -18.98
CA ILE A 75 -9.88 3.24 -17.52
C ILE A 75 -10.48 1.89 -17.12
N PRO A 76 -9.64 0.84 -17.00
CA PRO A 76 -9.96 -0.21 -16.03
C PRO A 76 -8.79 -0.56 -15.08
N GLY A 77 -7.52 -0.40 -15.48
CA GLY A 77 -6.35 -0.88 -14.73
C GLY A 77 -5.89 0.05 -13.61
N GLY A 78 -5.47 1.27 -13.96
CA GLY A 78 -4.91 2.23 -13.00
C GLY A 78 -5.86 2.67 -11.88
N VAL A 79 -7.17 2.72 -12.13
CA VAL A 79 -8.17 3.03 -11.08
C VAL A 79 -8.40 1.84 -10.16
N ALA A 80 -8.40 0.61 -10.70
CA ALA A 80 -8.47 -0.60 -9.89
C ALA A 80 -7.25 -0.69 -8.96
N ALA A 81 -6.05 -0.43 -9.47
CA ALA A 81 -4.82 -0.41 -8.68
C ALA A 81 -4.90 0.55 -7.49
N LEU A 82 -5.38 1.79 -7.69
CA LEU A 82 -5.62 2.74 -6.61
C LEU A 82 -6.67 2.25 -5.62
N GLY A 83 -7.74 1.63 -6.11
CA GLY A 83 -8.79 1.03 -5.28
C GLY A 83 -8.25 -0.09 -4.38
N PHE A 84 -7.50 -1.03 -4.94
CA PHE A 84 -6.88 -2.14 -4.19
C PHE A 84 -5.81 -1.64 -3.22
N ALA A 85 -4.99 -0.66 -3.61
CA ALA A 85 -4.01 -0.03 -2.72
C ALA A 85 -4.70 0.67 -1.54
N GLY A 86 -5.79 1.40 -1.80
CA GLY A 86 -6.61 2.04 -0.78
C GLY A 86 -7.24 1.03 0.19
N ALA A 87 -7.90 -0.01 -0.35
CA ALA A 87 -8.52 -1.05 0.46
C ALA A 87 -7.49 -1.80 1.33
N GLY A 88 -6.36 -2.18 0.74
CA GLY A 88 -5.25 -2.82 1.44
C GLY A 88 -4.69 -1.93 2.55
N ALA A 89 -4.40 -0.67 2.24
CA ALA A 89 -3.88 0.28 3.22
C ALA A 89 -4.83 0.51 4.40
N LEU A 90 -6.14 0.64 4.15
CA LEU A 90 -7.13 0.82 5.20
C LEU A 90 -7.26 -0.42 6.10
N ILE A 91 -7.33 -1.61 5.50
CA ILE A 91 -7.41 -2.87 6.24
C ILE A 91 -6.13 -3.08 7.06
N GLY A 92 -4.96 -2.86 6.46
CA GLY A 92 -3.68 -2.92 7.12
C GLY A 92 -3.58 -1.97 8.31
N ALA A 93 -3.99 -0.71 8.11
CA ALA A 93 -4.01 0.29 9.18
C ALA A 93 -4.92 -0.13 10.34
N TYR A 94 -6.11 -0.65 10.04
CA TYR A 94 -7.04 -1.14 11.05
C TYR A 94 -6.43 -2.29 11.85
N VAL A 95 -5.88 -3.30 11.19
CA VAL A 95 -5.17 -4.42 11.83
C VAL A 95 -4.02 -3.91 12.72
N GLY A 96 -3.20 -3.00 12.20
CA GLY A 96 -2.09 -2.41 12.95
C GLY A 96 -2.51 -1.57 14.16
N ILE A 97 -3.72 -0.99 14.15
CA ILE A 97 -4.29 -0.28 15.31
C ILE A 97 -4.81 -1.29 16.34
N VAL A 98 -5.57 -2.30 15.91
CA VAL A 98 -6.13 -3.34 16.79
C VAL A 98 -5.02 -4.09 17.51
N LEU A 99 -3.99 -4.53 16.78
CA LEU A 99 -2.88 -5.28 17.35
C LEU A 99 -2.10 -4.48 18.41
N ARG A 100 -1.95 -3.17 18.23
CA ARG A 100 -1.33 -2.29 19.24
C ARG A 100 -2.21 -2.06 20.46
N ARG A 101 -3.54 -2.14 20.31
CA ARG A 101 -4.48 -2.03 21.43
C ARG A 101 -4.49 -3.30 22.25
N THR A 102 -4.46 -4.48 21.62
CA THR A 102 -4.41 -5.76 22.33
C THR A 102 -3.06 -6.01 23.00
N MET A 103 -1.96 -5.57 22.39
CA MET A 103 -0.61 -5.62 22.96
C MET A 103 -0.30 -4.51 23.98
N ARG A 104 -1.28 -3.69 24.38
CA ARG A 104 -1.19 -2.85 25.58
C ARG A 104 -2.07 -3.42 26.70
N PRO A 105 -1.71 -4.54 27.36
CA PRO A 105 -2.40 -4.97 28.56
C PRO A 105 -1.91 -4.14 29.76
N SER A 106 -2.86 -3.46 30.42
CA SER A 106 -2.95 -3.31 31.88
C SER A 106 -1.73 -2.88 32.71
N ALA A 107 -0.95 -1.88 32.28
CA ALA A 107 0.12 -1.31 33.13
C ALA A 107 -0.39 -0.36 34.25
N GLU A 108 -1.71 -0.15 34.41
CA GLU A 108 -2.28 0.83 35.36
C GLU A 108 -3.39 0.27 36.27
N ARG A 109 -3.25 -0.99 36.71
CA ARG A 109 -4.07 -1.54 37.82
C ARG A 109 -3.18 -2.34 38.77
N GLY A 110 -2.36 -1.63 39.55
CA GLY A 110 -1.56 -2.16 40.64
C GLY A 110 -1.31 -1.05 41.64
#